data_AF-A0A535JDQ9-F1
#
_entry.id   AF-A0A535JDQ9-F1
#
_cell.length_a   1.000
_cell.length_b   1.000
_cell.length_c   1.000
_cell.angle_alpha   90.00
_cell.angle_beta   90.00
_cell.angle_gamma   90.00
#
_symmetry.space_group_name_H-M   'P 1'
#
loop_
_entity.id
_entity.type
_entity.pdbx_description
1 polymer ?
#
loop_
_entity_poly.entity_id
_entity_poly.type
_entity_poly.pdbx_seq_one_letter_code
_entity_poly.pdbx_strand_id
1 'polypeptide(L)'
;MSCPSSNLCVAIDDHGNAVSSSNPTGGAVAWNVTNVDGSVGPNASGPRLTAVSCPSSVLCVAVDTSGNVVTSTNPIGGATAWKEAHVDGSNFLTGVSCPNSSLCVAVDSFGNVVTSTNPTGGVAAWKVTKKGQQSSSPYSQNGFSSISCPTISFCIAGDYLGNLLRSTNPTGGTAAWTATRAGGSQCTLGETGAPCALTAVSCVSGLCAATDYQGNVVTSANPAAGASVWRVTHLNTPSYLSGVFCTSTTLCVGVDNGGKVFASSNPNGGGAAWKVAGVDGTTSLNGVSCPSSDLCVAVDAAGNAVTSSKPAGGAAAWKVTFVDGTNSMSGVSCPTSDLCVALEGGNKVVTSTNPTGGAAAWKLTTVAGDLALGDISCPTSSFCVATGSTGDGTTRVVVTSTNPTGGTSAWTVITVDAVPSGVSCPNSSLCVAVGEDENGHSTIVTSVNPTGGTAAWTETTLVGEFVLSDVSCPTTTFCVAVDNGGDALISTNPTGGAATWKLTHIDNTPNNNNYLSGVSCPSSGLCVAVSEMDHVVTSTKPTGGATAWKVTNVGASLIQVSCSKGGLCVAVDDYGNVVSSSNPNGGKAAWTATSVDRAGAGFSGISCPSNDLCVAVDNSGNVVTGTRVA
;
A
#
# COMPACT_ATOMS: atom_id res chain seq x y z
N MET A 1 11.27 6.18 -9.11
CA MET A 1 10.55 5.96 -10.39
C MET A 1 10.61 7.25 -11.21
N SER A 2 10.73 7.15 -12.54
CA SER A 2 10.69 8.27 -13.48
C SER A 2 9.84 7.91 -14.70
N CYS A 3 8.88 8.77 -15.05
CA CYS A 3 7.95 8.57 -16.16
C CYS A 3 8.03 9.74 -17.16
N PRO A 4 8.90 9.68 -18.18
CA PRO A 4 9.04 10.75 -19.17
C PRO A 4 7.84 10.90 -20.11
N SER A 5 6.97 9.90 -20.20
CA SER A 5 5.73 9.96 -20.97
C SER A 5 4.69 8.97 -20.44
N SER A 6 3.46 9.06 -20.93
CA SER A 6 2.41 8.06 -20.68
C SER A 6 2.77 6.67 -21.20
N ASN A 7 3.79 6.55 -22.05
CA ASN A 7 4.22 5.34 -22.73
C ASN A 7 5.67 4.98 -22.40
N LEU A 8 6.26 5.59 -21.38
CA LEU A 8 7.50 5.08 -20.78
C LEU A 8 7.53 5.46 -19.31
N CYS A 9 7.67 4.46 -18.47
CA CYS A 9 8.08 4.63 -17.09
C CYS A 9 9.22 3.67 -16.77
N VAL A 10 10.13 4.12 -15.90
CA VAL A 10 11.23 3.31 -15.37
C VAL A 10 11.28 3.46 -13.85
N ALA A 11 11.25 2.35 -13.15
CA ALA A 11 11.56 2.26 -11.74
C ALA A 11 12.87 1.49 -11.55
N ILE A 12 13.42 1.57 -10.34
CA ILE A 12 14.63 0.86 -9.94
C ILE A 12 14.39 0.23 -8.56
N ASP A 13 15.17 -0.80 -8.23
CA ASP A 13 15.17 -1.42 -6.91
C ASP A 13 16.57 -1.51 -6.32
N ASP A 14 16.65 -1.95 -5.07
CA ASP A 14 17.91 -2.12 -4.33
C ASP A 14 18.70 -3.37 -4.74
N HIS A 15 18.25 -4.12 -5.76
CA HIS A 15 18.91 -5.30 -6.30
C HIS A 15 19.59 -5.03 -7.66
N GLY A 16 19.67 -3.77 -8.08
CA GLY A 16 20.32 -3.39 -9.34
C GLY A 16 19.42 -3.50 -10.57
N ASN A 17 18.09 -3.64 -10.38
CA ASN A 17 17.17 -3.79 -11.50
C ASN A 17 16.61 -2.46 -11.99
N ALA A 18 16.46 -2.32 -13.30
CA ALA A 18 15.57 -1.34 -13.93
C ALA A 18 14.28 -2.04 -14.37
N VAL A 19 13.14 -1.48 -13.97
CA VAL A 19 11.80 -1.96 -14.29
C VAL A 19 11.17 -0.98 -15.25
N SER A 20 11.07 -1.33 -16.54
CA SER A 20 10.69 -0.39 -17.60
C SER A 20 9.50 -0.86 -18.42
N SER A 21 8.60 0.06 -18.80
CA SER A 21 7.41 -0.28 -19.59
C SER A 21 7.08 0.74 -20.65
N SER A 22 6.74 0.27 -21.85
CA SER A 22 6.19 1.11 -22.91
C SER A 22 4.66 1.34 -22.83
N ASN A 23 3.99 0.69 -21.88
CA ASN A 23 2.58 0.88 -21.55
C ASN A 23 2.42 0.74 -20.02
N PRO A 24 2.79 1.77 -19.24
CA PRO A 24 2.78 1.76 -17.78
C PRO A 24 1.43 1.33 -17.17
N THR A 25 0.33 1.57 -17.90
CA THR A 25 -1.04 1.19 -17.50
C THR A 25 -1.45 -0.24 -17.88
N GLY A 26 -0.67 -0.93 -18.74
CA GLY A 26 -0.96 -2.22 -19.34
C GLY A 26 -0.73 -3.44 -18.46
N GLY A 27 -0.58 -3.23 -17.15
CA GLY A 27 -0.27 -4.28 -16.17
C GLY A 27 1.13 -4.87 -16.36
N ALA A 28 1.55 -5.80 -15.47
CA ALA A 28 2.96 -6.20 -15.38
C ALA A 28 3.55 -6.85 -16.64
N VAL A 29 2.75 -7.37 -17.58
CA VAL A 29 3.27 -7.88 -18.87
C VAL A 29 3.79 -6.77 -19.79
N ALA A 30 3.34 -5.53 -19.57
CA ALA A 30 3.87 -4.37 -20.25
C ALA A 30 5.19 -3.89 -19.63
N TRP A 31 5.59 -4.42 -18.46
CA TRP A 31 6.78 -4.03 -17.71
C TRP A 31 7.84 -5.13 -17.75
N ASN A 32 9.04 -4.76 -18.18
CA ASN A 32 10.21 -5.63 -18.21
C ASN A 32 11.09 -5.33 -17.01
N VAL A 33 11.33 -6.33 -16.17
CA VAL A 33 12.36 -6.27 -15.13
C VAL A 33 13.66 -6.75 -15.73
N THR A 34 14.69 -5.94 -15.59
CA THR A 34 16.01 -6.20 -16.14
C THR A 34 17.04 -5.85 -15.09
N ASN A 35 17.95 -6.77 -14.76
CA ASN A 35 19.14 -6.43 -13.98
C ASN A 35 20.09 -5.62 -14.86
N VAL A 36 20.41 -4.39 -14.45
CA VAL A 36 21.16 -3.41 -15.26
C VAL A 36 22.47 -2.97 -14.62
N ASP A 37 22.69 -3.38 -13.38
CA ASP A 37 23.83 -3.00 -12.55
C ASP A 37 24.38 -4.27 -11.88
N GLY A 38 25.46 -4.81 -12.43
CA GLY A 38 25.80 -6.23 -12.32
C GLY A 38 26.59 -6.61 -11.07
N SER A 39 26.08 -7.59 -10.30
CA SER A 39 26.74 -8.79 -9.72
C SER A 39 26.05 -9.23 -8.42
N VAL A 40 25.11 -10.18 -8.46
CA VAL A 40 24.81 -11.01 -7.27
C VAL A 40 24.59 -12.47 -7.66
N GLY A 41 25.56 -13.30 -7.29
CA GLY A 41 25.28 -14.69 -6.94
C GLY A 41 24.48 -14.76 -5.62
N PRO A 42 23.95 -15.93 -5.25
CA PRO A 42 22.91 -16.09 -4.22
C PRO A 42 23.26 -15.61 -2.80
N ASN A 43 24.49 -15.18 -2.52
CA ASN A 43 24.97 -14.74 -1.20
C ASN A 43 25.79 -13.43 -1.23
N ALA A 44 25.70 -12.60 -2.28
CA ALA A 44 26.38 -11.29 -2.32
C ALA A 44 25.35 -10.15 -2.30
N SER A 45 25.67 -9.05 -1.62
CA SER A 45 24.93 -7.78 -1.70
C SER A 45 25.59 -6.91 -2.77
N GLY A 46 25.02 -6.87 -3.97
CA GLY A 46 25.49 -6.05 -5.09
C GLY A 46 25.19 -4.56 -4.88
N PRO A 47 25.64 -3.70 -5.81
CA PRO A 47 25.33 -2.27 -5.76
C PRO A 47 23.81 -2.04 -5.82
N ARG A 48 23.31 -1.19 -4.92
CA ARG A 48 21.88 -0.86 -4.84
C ARG A 48 21.61 0.39 -5.68
N LEU A 49 20.69 0.34 -6.63
CA LEU A 49 20.27 1.57 -7.31
C LEU A 49 19.49 2.45 -6.33
N THR A 50 19.82 3.73 -6.28
CA THR A 50 19.28 4.69 -5.30
C THR A 50 18.34 5.71 -5.92
N ALA A 51 18.57 6.11 -7.17
CA ALA A 51 17.71 7.03 -7.90
C ALA A 51 17.74 6.79 -9.41
N VAL A 52 16.64 7.15 -10.09
CA VAL A 52 16.52 7.11 -11.55
C VAL A 52 15.86 8.37 -12.07
N SER A 53 16.39 8.91 -13.16
CA SER A 53 15.82 10.03 -13.91
C SER A 53 15.84 9.73 -15.39
N CYS A 54 14.67 9.83 -16.01
CA CYS A 54 14.49 9.65 -17.45
C CYS A 54 14.00 10.96 -18.05
N PRO A 55 14.86 11.75 -18.71
CA PRO A 55 14.46 13.01 -19.33
C PRO A 55 13.63 12.83 -20.61
N SER A 56 13.62 11.63 -21.21
CA SER A 56 12.86 11.32 -22.41
C SER A 56 12.57 9.82 -22.50
N SER A 57 11.74 9.42 -23.46
CA SER A 57 11.46 8.00 -23.71
C SER A 57 12.66 7.20 -24.26
N VAL A 58 13.77 7.86 -24.55
CA VAL A 58 14.98 7.28 -25.16
C VAL A 58 16.23 7.57 -24.34
N LEU A 59 16.09 8.12 -23.13
CA LEU A 59 17.21 8.23 -22.20
C LEU A 59 16.73 8.03 -20.78
N CYS A 60 17.38 7.13 -20.06
CA CYS A 60 17.28 6.99 -18.63
C CYS A 60 18.67 6.90 -18.01
N VAL A 61 18.81 7.50 -16.83
CA VAL A 61 20.02 7.45 -16.01
C VAL A 61 19.61 7.01 -14.61
N ALA A 62 20.21 5.93 -14.14
CA ALA A 62 20.14 5.50 -12.75
C ALA A 62 21.51 5.66 -12.09
N VAL A 63 21.53 5.66 -10.76
CA VAL A 63 22.74 5.76 -9.95
C VAL A 63 22.69 4.77 -8.79
N ASP A 64 23.85 4.37 -8.27
CA ASP A 64 23.95 3.33 -7.25
C ASP A 64 24.78 3.72 -6.00
N THR A 65 24.82 2.79 -5.04
CA THR A 65 25.64 2.89 -3.83
C THR A 65 27.14 2.70 -4.05
N SER A 66 27.57 2.33 -5.25
CA SER A 66 28.97 2.06 -5.57
C SER A 66 29.62 3.15 -6.42
N GLY A 67 28.95 4.27 -6.66
CA GLY A 67 29.48 5.40 -7.45
C GLY A 67 29.31 5.24 -8.95
N ASN A 68 28.42 4.35 -9.39
CA ASN A 68 28.12 4.08 -10.78
C ASN A 68 26.93 4.92 -11.28
N VAL A 69 27.02 5.33 -12.54
CA VAL A 69 25.87 5.78 -13.34
C VAL A 69 25.52 4.68 -14.33
N VAL A 70 24.25 4.30 -14.39
CA VAL A 70 23.75 3.27 -15.29
C VAL A 70 22.82 3.93 -16.31
N THR A 71 23.23 3.94 -17.58
CA THR A 71 22.54 4.72 -18.63
C THR A 71 21.97 3.84 -19.72
N SER A 72 20.80 4.20 -20.24
CA SER A 72 20.20 3.50 -21.37
C SER A 72 19.58 4.45 -22.37
N THR A 73 19.82 4.16 -23.66
CA THR A 73 19.16 4.84 -24.78
C THR A 73 17.90 4.11 -25.27
N ASN A 74 17.65 2.92 -24.72
CA ASN A 74 16.45 2.13 -24.95
C ASN A 74 16.08 1.46 -23.62
N PRO A 75 15.40 2.18 -22.71
CA PRO A 75 15.21 1.71 -21.34
C PRO A 75 14.42 0.40 -21.23
N ILE A 76 13.65 0.04 -22.26
CA ILE A 76 12.90 -1.22 -22.40
C ILE A 76 13.66 -2.34 -23.12
N GLY A 77 14.88 -2.07 -23.60
CA GLY A 77 15.67 -2.97 -24.45
C GLY A 77 16.39 -4.11 -23.72
N GLY A 78 16.05 -4.40 -22.46
CA GLY A 78 16.73 -5.41 -21.65
C GLY A 78 18.15 -5.00 -21.23
N ALA A 79 18.90 -5.94 -20.65
CA ALA A 79 20.11 -5.64 -19.88
C ALA A 79 21.22 -5.01 -20.74
N THR A 80 21.36 -5.46 -21.98
CA THR A 80 22.37 -4.98 -22.92
C THR A 80 22.12 -3.54 -23.40
N ALA A 81 20.91 -3.01 -23.21
CA ALA A 81 20.58 -1.63 -23.52
C ALA A 81 21.07 -0.66 -22.43
N TRP A 82 21.40 -1.17 -21.25
CA TRP A 82 21.94 -0.41 -20.13
C TRP A 82 23.46 -0.54 -20.07
N LYS A 83 24.12 0.58 -19.77
CA LYS A 83 25.56 0.70 -19.72
C LYS A 83 25.96 1.35 -18.39
N GLU A 84 26.66 0.59 -17.59
CA GLU A 84 27.28 1.04 -16.35
C GLU A 84 28.56 1.82 -16.63
N ALA A 85 28.77 2.90 -15.89
CA ALA A 85 30.04 3.63 -15.84
C ALA A 85 30.33 4.03 -14.40
N HIS A 86 31.47 3.60 -13.89
CA HIS A 86 31.95 3.98 -12.57
C HIS A 86 32.55 5.39 -12.59
N VAL A 87 31.90 6.36 -11.95
CA VAL A 87 32.20 7.78 -12.14
C VAL A 87 32.63 8.53 -10.89
N ASP A 88 32.31 8.03 -9.69
CA ASP A 88 32.58 8.75 -8.43
C ASP A 88 33.25 7.87 -7.35
N GLY A 89 34.14 6.96 -7.75
CA GLY A 89 34.80 6.05 -6.80
C GLY A 89 33.78 5.23 -6.01
N SER A 90 34.06 4.86 -4.76
CA SER A 90 33.11 4.11 -3.90
C SER A 90 32.08 5.01 -3.20
N ASN A 91 31.83 6.22 -3.70
CA ASN A 91 30.93 7.17 -3.05
C ASN A 91 29.47 6.84 -3.38
N PHE A 92 28.60 6.86 -2.37
CA PHE A 92 27.22 6.45 -2.58
C PHE A 92 26.49 7.61 -3.27
N LEU A 93 26.09 7.41 -4.53
CA LEU A 93 25.24 8.38 -5.21
C LEU A 93 23.84 8.27 -4.61
N THR A 94 23.28 9.37 -4.14
CA THR A 94 22.02 9.40 -3.39
C THR A 94 20.85 9.92 -4.22
N GLY A 95 21.13 10.61 -5.33
CA GLY A 95 20.10 11.16 -6.19
C GLY A 95 20.62 11.50 -7.58
N VAL A 96 19.73 11.45 -8.57
CA VAL A 96 19.99 11.90 -9.94
C VAL A 96 18.79 12.66 -10.50
N SER A 97 19.04 13.74 -11.22
CA SER A 97 18.02 14.52 -11.92
C SER A 97 18.55 14.96 -13.29
N CYS A 98 17.78 14.63 -14.33
CA CYS A 98 18.09 14.95 -15.71
C CYS A 98 17.00 15.90 -16.26
N PRO A 99 17.25 17.22 -16.34
CA PRO A 99 16.28 18.16 -16.90
C PRO A 99 16.04 17.97 -18.40
N ASN A 100 17.00 17.41 -19.14
CA ASN A 100 16.82 17.00 -20.53
C ASN A 100 17.84 15.90 -20.91
N SER A 101 17.81 15.44 -22.17
CA SER A 101 18.71 14.38 -22.64
C SER A 101 20.19 14.77 -22.75
N SER A 102 20.52 16.05 -22.59
CA SER A 102 21.89 16.60 -22.70
C SER A 102 22.43 17.11 -21.38
N LEU A 103 21.70 17.01 -20.27
CA LEU A 103 22.22 17.35 -18.95
C LEU A 103 21.63 16.39 -17.92
N CYS A 104 22.50 15.75 -17.17
CA CYS A 104 22.16 15.01 -15.96
C CYS A 104 23.08 15.43 -14.82
N VAL A 105 22.50 15.50 -13.62
CA VAL A 105 23.17 15.89 -12.39
C VAL A 105 22.86 14.85 -11.34
N ALA A 106 23.88 14.17 -10.85
CA ALA A 106 23.82 13.30 -9.68
C ALA A 106 24.54 13.94 -8.49
N VAL A 107 24.22 13.46 -7.30
CA VAL A 107 24.80 13.92 -6.04
C VAL A 107 25.16 12.72 -5.17
N ASP A 108 26.16 12.87 -4.32
CA ASP A 108 26.66 11.80 -3.46
C ASP A 108 26.55 12.12 -1.95
N SER A 109 26.75 11.06 -1.16
CA SER A 109 26.80 11.11 0.31
C SER A 109 28.02 11.82 0.90
N PHE A 110 28.97 12.29 0.08
CA PHE A 110 30.17 13.03 0.50
C PHE A 110 30.13 14.52 0.09
N GLY A 111 29.07 14.97 -0.58
CA GLY A 111 28.89 16.35 -1.00
C GLY A 111 29.50 16.66 -2.38
N ASN A 112 29.69 15.66 -3.23
CA ASN A 112 30.06 15.80 -4.62
C ASN A 112 28.81 16.01 -5.49
N VAL A 113 29.01 16.77 -6.57
CA VAL A 113 28.06 16.88 -7.67
C VAL A 113 28.68 16.25 -8.90
N VAL A 114 27.98 15.30 -9.52
CA VAL A 114 28.45 14.54 -10.67
C VAL A 114 27.61 14.93 -11.89
N THR A 115 28.22 15.64 -12.84
CA THR A 115 27.48 16.22 -13.98
C THR A 115 27.93 15.65 -15.31
N SER A 116 27.01 15.51 -16.26
CA SER A 116 27.34 15.18 -17.65
C SER A 116 26.50 15.98 -18.63
N THR A 117 27.14 16.45 -19.70
CA THR A 117 26.44 17.00 -20.88
C THR A 117 26.22 15.97 -21.99
N ASN A 118 26.67 14.73 -21.77
CA ASN A 118 26.48 13.59 -22.65
C ASN A 118 26.39 12.33 -21.77
N PRO A 119 25.25 12.08 -21.11
CA PRO A 119 25.13 11.06 -20.06
C PRO A 119 25.53 9.65 -20.52
N THR A 120 25.39 9.36 -21.82
CA THR A 120 25.72 8.06 -22.44
C THR A 120 27.18 7.92 -22.87
N GLY A 121 28.01 8.95 -22.70
CA GLY A 121 29.40 8.98 -23.16
C GLY A 121 30.39 8.19 -22.30
N GLY A 122 29.90 7.37 -21.35
CA GLY A 122 30.73 6.61 -20.41
C GLY A 122 31.50 7.51 -19.44
N VAL A 123 32.50 6.95 -18.76
CA VAL A 123 33.21 7.60 -17.65
C VAL A 123 33.76 9.00 -18.02
N ALA A 124 34.34 9.16 -19.20
CA ALA A 124 34.95 10.43 -19.64
C ALA A 124 33.94 11.58 -19.82
N ALA A 125 32.65 11.27 -19.95
CA ALA A 125 31.59 12.26 -20.12
C ALA A 125 31.00 12.77 -18.79
N TRP A 126 31.37 12.15 -17.67
CA TRP A 126 30.92 12.54 -16.33
C TRP A 126 32.04 13.26 -15.58
N LYS A 127 31.70 14.39 -14.97
CA LYS A 127 32.63 15.22 -14.21
C LYS A 127 32.18 15.30 -12.76
N VAL A 128 33.03 14.78 -11.87
CA VAL A 128 32.87 14.94 -10.43
C VAL A 128 33.39 16.31 -10.00
N THR A 129 32.53 17.08 -9.37
CA THR A 129 32.86 18.37 -8.75
C THR A 129 32.78 18.22 -7.24
N LYS A 130 33.94 18.20 -6.59
CA LYS A 130 34.02 18.19 -5.14
C LYS A 130 33.59 19.54 -4.60
N LYS A 131 32.46 19.59 -3.92
CA LYS A 131 32.04 20.75 -3.14
C LYS A 131 32.30 20.55 -1.64
N GLY A 132 32.39 19.29 -1.20
CA GLY A 132 32.73 18.86 0.17
C GLY A 132 34.20 19.07 0.58
N GLN A 133 34.68 20.32 0.58
CA GLN A 133 35.85 20.75 1.36
C GLN A 133 35.63 22.22 1.81
N GLN A 134 34.65 22.46 2.67
CA GLN A 134 34.54 23.75 3.38
C GLN A 134 34.42 23.60 4.91
N SER A 135 34.78 22.44 5.45
CA SER A 135 34.91 22.26 6.90
C SER A 135 36.07 21.33 7.20
N SER A 136 36.93 21.72 8.13
CA SER A 136 38.09 20.98 8.64
C SER A 136 37.73 19.80 9.55
N SER A 137 36.50 19.26 9.43
CA SER A 137 36.01 18.17 10.29
C SER A 137 36.02 16.82 9.54
N PRO A 138 36.63 15.76 10.11
CA PRO A 138 36.81 14.45 9.45
C PRO A 138 35.57 13.53 9.47
N TYR A 139 34.41 14.00 9.92
CA TYR A 139 33.15 13.24 9.88
C TYR A 139 32.27 13.72 8.72
N SER A 140 31.81 12.78 7.90
CA SER A 140 31.06 12.86 6.63
C SER A 140 29.69 13.54 6.70
N GLN A 141 29.60 14.77 7.23
CA GLN A 141 28.32 15.42 7.51
C GLN A 141 27.76 16.27 6.36
N ASN A 142 28.51 16.51 5.27
CA ASN A 142 28.08 17.38 4.15
C ASN A 142 27.48 16.61 2.95
N GLY A 143 27.04 15.38 3.15
CA GLY A 143 26.47 14.55 2.09
C GLY A 143 25.13 15.06 1.57
N PHE A 144 24.90 14.94 0.27
CA PHE A 144 23.59 15.23 -0.30
C PHE A 144 22.64 14.06 -0.09
N SER A 145 21.37 14.36 0.17
CA SER A 145 20.29 13.38 0.31
C SER A 145 19.40 13.30 -0.92
N SER A 146 19.25 14.40 -1.66
CA SER A 146 18.33 14.49 -2.79
C SER A 146 18.70 15.64 -3.73
N ILE A 147 18.28 15.53 -5.00
CA ILE A 147 18.52 16.54 -6.05
C ILE A 147 17.26 16.70 -6.91
N SER A 148 16.97 17.95 -7.32
CA SER A 148 15.94 18.26 -8.31
C SER A 148 16.42 19.34 -9.28
N CYS A 149 16.32 19.04 -10.57
CA CYS A 149 16.68 19.95 -11.66
C CYS A 149 15.46 20.22 -12.56
N PRO A 150 14.66 21.26 -12.28
CA PRO A 150 13.51 21.58 -13.13
C PRO A 150 13.91 22.15 -14.50
N THR A 151 15.13 22.67 -14.67
CA THR A 151 15.65 23.16 -15.96
C THR A 151 17.13 22.86 -16.13
N ILE A 152 17.66 23.01 -17.36
CA ILE A 152 19.10 22.85 -17.62
C ILE A 152 19.99 23.90 -16.94
N SER A 153 19.39 25.02 -16.56
CA SER A 153 20.05 26.16 -15.94
C SER A 153 19.60 26.34 -14.49
N PHE A 154 18.92 25.37 -13.89
CA PHE A 154 18.57 25.43 -12.48
C PHE A 154 18.47 24.04 -11.88
N CYS A 155 19.30 23.79 -10.87
CA CYS A 155 19.27 22.59 -10.04
C CYS A 155 19.37 22.96 -8.57
N ILE A 156 18.79 22.13 -7.71
CA ILE A 156 18.89 22.26 -6.26
C ILE A 156 19.07 20.90 -5.58
N ALA A 157 20.02 20.83 -4.64
CA ALA A 157 20.31 19.64 -3.84
C ALA A 157 20.07 19.92 -2.36
N GLY A 158 19.48 18.96 -1.64
CA GLY A 158 19.40 18.99 -0.18
C GLY A 158 20.53 18.18 0.46
N ASP A 159 21.06 18.63 1.60
CA ASP A 159 22.09 17.91 2.35
C ASP A 159 21.65 17.48 3.76
N TYR A 160 22.46 16.61 4.38
CA TYR A 160 22.24 16.10 5.74
C TYR A 160 22.45 17.15 6.85
N LEU A 161 22.76 18.40 6.50
CA LEU A 161 22.84 19.53 7.45
C LEU A 161 21.68 20.50 7.31
N GLY A 162 20.74 20.25 6.39
CA GLY A 162 19.63 21.18 6.15
C GLY A 162 19.91 22.25 5.10
N ASN A 163 21.02 22.17 4.37
CA ASN A 163 21.33 23.15 3.34
C ASN A 163 20.68 22.79 2.01
N LEU A 164 20.21 23.81 1.30
CA LEU A 164 19.78 23.71 -0.09
C LEU A 164 20.84 24.32 -1.01
N LEU A 165 21.55 23.50 -1.77
CA LEU A 165 22.60 23.95 -2.67
C LEU A 165 22.00 24.16 -4.06
N ARG A 166 21.98 25.41 -4.54
CA ARG A 166 21.44 25.76 -5.85
C ARG A 166 22.53 26.05 -6.86
N SER A 167 22.26 25.79 -8.13
CA SER A 167 23.13 26.22 -9.22
C SER A 167 22.30 26.72 -10.39
N THR A 168 22.68 27.88 -10.94
CA THR A 168 22.14 28.36 -12.22
C THR A 168 22.97 27.94 -13.44
N ASN A 169 24.07 27.21 -13.19
CA ASN A 169 24.94 26.62 -14.19
C ASN A 169 25.51 25.31 -13.62
N PRO A 170 24.74 24.21 -13.63
CA PRO A 170 25.09 22.98 -12.93
C PRO A 170 26.49 22.41 -13.27
N THR A 171 26.97 22.65 -14.49
CA THR A 171 28.27 22.17 -15.01
C THR A 171 29.43 23.14 -14.75
N GLY A 172 29.18 24.33 -14.20
CA GLY A 172 30.16 25.40 -13.97
C GLY A 172 31.17 25.13 -12.83
N GLY A 173 31.27 23.89 -12.35
CA GLY A 173 32.17 23.51 -11.26
C GLY A 173 31.75 24.07 -9.90
N THR A 174 32.67 24.01 -8.92
CA THR A 174 32.36 24.26 -7.51
C THR A 174 31.76 25.65 -7.26
N ALA A 175 32.24 26.68 -7.96
CA ALA A 175 31.78 28.06 -7.81
C ALA A 175 30.35 28.29 -8.32
N ALA A 176 29.85 27.45 -9.22
CA ALA A 176 28.50 27.59 -9.77
C ALA A 176 27.41 27.09 -8.80
N TRP A 177 27.79 26.23 -7.87
CA TRP A 177 26.89 25.77 -6.82
C TRP A 177 27.03 26.70 -5.62
N THR A 178 25.94 27.36 -5.23
CA THR A 178 25.90 28.23 -4.06
C THR A 178 25.05 27.59 -2.98
N ALA A 179 25.59 27.46 -1.77
CA ALA A 179 24.79 27.03 -0.63
C ALA A 179 23.78 28.12 -0.27
N THR A 180 22.52 27.75 -0.30
CA THR A 180 21.41 28.56 0.18
C THR A 180 21.09 28.02 1.56
N ARG A 181 21.71 28.60 2.60
CA ARG A 181 21.38 28.25 3.97
C ARG A 181 19.98 28.70 4.28
N ALA A 182 19.08 27.74 4.54
CA ALA A 182 17.79 28.03 5.14
C ALA A 182 17.84 27.94 6.69
N GLY A 183 18.99 27.65 7.34
CA GLY A 183 19.06 27.43 8.80
C GLY A 183 20.43 27.10 9.43
N GLY A 184 20.53 27.04 10.77
CA GLY A 184 21.73 27.12 11.63
C GLY A 184 22.57 25.85 11.87
N SER A 185 23.67 25.99 12.62
CA SER A 185 24.78 25.02 12.74
C SER A 185 24.62 23.90 13.78
N GLN A 186 23.48 23.79 14.46
CA GLN A 186 23.23 22.78 15.50
C GLN A 186 21.74 22.38 15.52
N CYS A 187 21.45 21.12 15.21
CA CYS A 187 20.10 20.56 15.31
C CYS A 187 19.73 20.36 16.79
N THR A 188 19.04 21.32 17.40
CA THR A 188 18.38 21.11 18.69
C THR A 188 16.87 21.11 18.52
N LEU A 189 16.18 20.19 19.21
CA LEU A 189 14.72 20.08 19.18
C LEU A 189 14.11 21.39 19.67
N GLY A 190 13.33 22.08 18.83
CA GLY A 190 12.55 23.27 19.21
C GLY A 190 12.96 24.61 18.59
N GLU A 191 13.96 24.67 17.72
CA GLU A 191 14.28 25.91 16.98
C GLU A 191 13.36 26.08 15.76
N THR A 192 12.34 26.95 15.89
CA THR A 192 11.52 27.39 14.75
C THR A 192 12.33 28.38 13.90
N GLY A 193 12.98 27.89 12.84
CA GLY A 193 13.64 28.78 11.88
C GLY A 193 14.70 28.17 10.98
N ALA A 194 15.09 26.91 11.19
CA ALA A 194 16.16 26.25 10.45
C ALA A 194 15.78 24.80 10.11
N PRO A 195 15.85 24.34 8.85
CA PRO A 195 15.66 22.94 8.54
C PRO A 195 16.86 22.10 8.99
N CYS A 196 16.57 20.90 9.46
CA CYS A 196 17.57 19.86 9.74
C CYS A 196 17.88 19.06 8.47
N ALA A 197 18.61 17.94 8.60
CA ALA A 197 18.87 17.01 7.51
C ALA A 197 17.67 16.89 6.56
N LEU A 198 17.85 17.27 5.29
CA LEU A 198 16.75 17.24 4.35
C LEU A 198 16.53 15.81 3.90
N THR A 199 15.28 15.37 3.86
CA THR A 199 14.91 14.00 3.47
C THR A 199 14.56 13.92 1.99
N ALA A 200 13.94 14.96 1.44
CA ALA A 200 13.58 15.04 0.04
C ALA A 200 13.52 16.49 -0.44
N VAL A 201 13.71 16.69 -1.76
CA VAL A 201 13.45 17.95 -2.45
C VAL A 201 12.71 17.69 -3.76
N SER A 202 11.66 18.46 -4.01
CA SER A 202 10.83 18.38 -5.21
C SER A 202 10.62 19.79 -5.77
N CYS A 203 10.95 19.97 -7.05
CA CYS A 203 10.79 21.25 -7.73
C CYS A 203 9.99 21.11 -9.04
N VAL A 204 9.12 22.07 -9.27
CA VAL A 204 8.47 22.36 -10.54
C VAL A 204 8.79 23.80 -10.94
N SER A 205 8.50 24.19 -12.18
CA SER A 205 8.74 25.58 -12.62
C SER A 205 7.99 26.57 -11.72
N GLY A 206 8.72 27.36 -10.92
CA GLY A 206 8.16 28.35 -10.00
C GLY A 206 7.78 27.84 -8.60
N LEU A 207 8.17 26.61 -8.21
CA LEU A 207 8.04 26.13 -6.83
C LEU A 207 9.09 25.06 -6.53
N CYS A 208 9.74 25.15 -5.37
CA CYS A 208 10.41 24.02 -4.75
C CYS A 208 9.88 23.81 -3.33
N ALA A 209 9.75 22.54 -2.94
CA ALA A 209 9.49 22.10 -1.58
C ALA A 209 10.54 21.08 -1.14
N ALA A 210 10.97 21.14 0.11
CA ALA A 210 11.81 20.15 0.75
C ALA A 210 11.25 19.78 2.12
N THR A 211 11.61 18.60 2.61
CA THR A 211 11.21 18.09 3.94
C THR A 211 12.43 17.80 4.80
N ASP A 212 12.28 17.83 6.12
CA ASP A 212 13.36 17.49 7.04
C ASP A 212 12.95 16.50 8.15
N TYR A 213 13.97 16.07 8.91
CA TYR A 213 13.80 15.16 10.06
C TYR A 213 13.10 15.77 11.28
N GLN A 214 12.76 17.06 11.26
CA GLN A 214 12.08 17.73 12.37
C GLN A 214 10.61 18.04 12.08
N GLY A 215 10.01 17.47 11.04
CA GLY A 215 8.60 17.77 10.75
C GLY A 215 8.40 19.06 9.94
N ASN A 216 9.45 19.61 9.33
CA ASN A 216 9.37 20.87 8.59
C ASN A 216 9.21 20.65 7.08
N VAL A 217 8.38 21.51 6.47
CA VAL A 217 8.34 21.71 5.03
C VAL A 217 8.97 23.06 4.68
N VAL A 218 9.96 23.06 3.80
CA VAL A 218 10.73 24.22 3.36
C VAL A 218 10.32 24.55 1.93
N THR A 219 9.71 25.72 1.69
CA THR A 219 9.12 26.06 0.39
C THR A 219 9.65 27.37 -0.18
N SER A 220 9.74 27.47 -1.51
CA SER A 220 10.04 28.72 -2.20
C SER A 220 9.37 28.79 -3.57
N ALA A 221 8.73 29.92 -3.88
CA ALA A 221 8.23 30.24 -5.23
C ALA A 221 9.33 30.74 -6.18
N ASN A 222 10.49 31.15 -5.65
CA ASN A 222 11.62 31.64 -6.45
C ASN A 222 12.94 31.10 -5.90
N PRO A 223 13.17 29.78 -6.00
CA PRO A 223 14.31 29.10 -5.35
C PRO A 223 15.68 29.60 -5.86
N ALA A 224 15.73 30.33 -6.98
CA ALA A 224 16.95 30.94 -7.52
C ALA A 224 17.39 32.22 -6.80
N ALA A 225 16.49 32.92 -6.10
CA ALA A 225 16.70 34.27 -5.60
C ALA A 225 17.43 34.38 -4.24
N GLY A 226 17.90 33.29 -3.65
CA GLY A 226 18.68 33.34 -2.40
C GLY A 226 18.05 32.59 -1.23
N ALA A 227 18.58 32.82 -0.03
CA ALA A 227 18.08 32.20 1.20
C ALA A 227 16.81 32.85 1.73
N SER A 228 16.67 34.16 1.54
CA SER A 228 15.56 34.97 2.06
C SER A 228 14.20 34.65 1.44
N VAL A 229 14.16 33.84 0.39
CA VAL A 229 12.94 33.44 -0.34
C VAL A 229 12.46 32.04 0.04
N TRP A 230 13.17 31.35 0.93
CA TRP A 230 12.75 30.06 1.49
C TRP A 230 11.99 30.27 2.78
N ARG A 231 10.88 29.55 2.91
CA ARG A 231 10.02 29.58 4.07
C ARG A 231 9.99 28.21 4.71
N VAL A 232 10.50 28.12 5.94
CA VAL A 232 10.40 26.93 6.79
C VAL A 232 9.06 26.93 7.50
N THR A 233 8.35 25.81 7.44
CA THR A 233 7.05 25.62 8.08
C THR A 233 7.07 24.33 8.87
N HIS A 234 7.04 24.45 10.20
CA HIS A 234 6.87 23.29 11.06
C HIS A 234 5.41 22.83 11.03
N LEU A 235 5.20 21.54 10.79
CA LEU A 235 3.87 20.94 10.65
C LEU A 235 3.29 20.43 12.00
N ASN A 236 3.98 20.66 13.12
CA ASN A 236 3.59 20.18 14.46
C ASN A 236 3.35 18.66 14.51
N THR A 237 4.09 17.89 13.71
CA THR A 237 4.13 16.43 13.79
C THR A 237 5.23 16.01 14.77
N PRO A 238 4.98 15.07 15.72
CA PRO A 238 6.04 14.49 16.56
C PRO A 238 6.97 13.54 15.77
N SER A 239 6.78 13.47 14.45
CA SER A 239 7.29 12.47 13.51
C SER A 239 8.02 13.18 12.35
N TYR A 240 9.13 12.60 11.89
CA TYR A 240 9.94 13.11 10.79
C TYR A 240 9.26 12.92 9.43
N LEU A 241 9.33 13.92 8.54
CA LEU A 241 8.72 13.86 7.21
C LEU A 241 9.65 13.08 6.27
N SER A 242 9.15 11.99 5.68
CA SER A 242 9.97 11.05 4.90
C SER A 242 9.98 11.35 3.40
N GLY A 243 9.06 12.17 2.90
CA GLY A 243 9.05 12.58 1.50
C GLY A 243 8.08 13.72 1.20
N VAL A 244 8.33 14.39 0.07
CA VAL A 244 7.44 15.40 -0.49
C VAL A 244 7.47 15.36 -2.01
N PHE A 245 6.30 15.48 -2.63
CA PHE A 245 6.15 15.52 -4.07
C PHE A 245 5.20 16.64 -4.46
N CYS A 246 5.66 17.53 -5.36
CA CYS A 246 4.86 18.61 -5.90
C CYS A 246 4.57 18.34 -7.38
N THR A 247 3.29 18.23 -7.73
CA THR A 247 2.83 18.01 -9.12
C THR A 247 2.61 19.32 -9.87
N SER A 248 2.44 20.43 -9.14
CA SER A 248 2.23 21.77 -9.68
C SER A 248 2.66 22.81 -8.65
N THR A 249 2.60 24.10 -9.01
CA THR A 249 2.85 25.20 -8.08
C THR A 249 1.78 25.32 -6.97
N THR A 250 0.67 24.59 -7.11
CA THR A 250 -0.50 24.62 -6.21
C THR A 250 -0.83 23.28 -5.59
N LEU A 251 -0.02 22.24 -5.75
CA LEU A 251 -0.28 20.95 -5.11
C LEU A 251 1.02 20.26 -4.72
N CYS A 252 1.19 20.09 -3.42
CA CYS A 252 2.22 19.23 -2.84
C CYS A 252 1.59 18.28 -1.83
N VAL A 253 2.06 17.04 -1.83
CA VAL A 253 1.66 15.98 -0.90
C VAL A 253 2.92 15.38 -0.30
N GLY A 254 2.86 15.01 0.97
CA GLY A 254 3.92 14.25 1.62
C GLY A 254 3.39 13.46 2.81
N VAL A 255 4.30 12.67 3.37
CA VAL A 255 4.03 11.68 4.43
C VAL A 255 5.08 11.79 5.53
N ASP A 256 4.68 11.49 6.76
CA ASP A 256 5.60 11.35 7.89
C ASP A 256 5.82 9.86 8.27
N ASN A 257 6.78 9.61 9.14
CA ASN A 257 7.08 8.26 9.63
C ASN A 257 6.12 7.78 10.74
N GLY A 258 5.11 8.56 11.10
CA GLY A 258 4.08 8.27 12.10
C GLY A 258 2.68 8.17 11.50
N GLY A 259 2.56 7.87 10.20
CA GLY A 259 1.29 7.57 9.53
C GLY A 259 0.42 8.78 9.18
N LYS A 260 0.94 10.01 9.34
CA LYS A 260 0.18 11.22 8.99
C LYS A 260 0.42 11.60 7.55
N VAL A 261 -0.67 11.96 6.87
CA VAL A 261 -0.63 12.58 5.55
C VAL A 261 -0.64 14.09 5.71
N PHE A 262 0.23 14.78 4.97
CA PHE A 262 0.18 16.23 4.84
C PHE A 262 0.05 16.67 3.38
N ALA A 263 -0.80 17.68 3.16
CA ALA A 263 -1.06 18.21 1.84
C ALA A 263 -1.27 19.72 1.87
N SER A 264 -0.93 20.38 0.77
CA SER A 264 -1.20 21.80 0.59
C SER A 264 -1.62 22.11 -0.85
N SER A 265 -2.71 22.87 -0.97
CA SER A 265 -3.12 23.50 -2.24
C SER A 265 -2.48 24.89 -2.44
N ASN A 266 -1.72 25.38 -1.47
CA ASN A 266 -0.95 26.62 -1.53
C ASN A 266 0.37 26.44 -0.74
N PRO A 267 1.37 25.73 -1.32
CA PRO A 267 2.57 25.31 -0.58
C PRO A 267 3.34 26.46 0.10
N ASN A 268 3.31 27.68 -0.47
CA ASN A 268 3.98 28.86 0.11
C ASN A 268 3.14 29.60 1.17
N GLY A 269 1.88 29.20 1.38
CA GLY A 269 0.86 29.98 2.05
C GLY A 269 0.85 30.01 3.58
N GLY A 270 1.87 29.52 4.28
CA GLY A 270 1.81 29.45 5.75
C GLY A 270 1.77 28.02 6.30
N GLY A 271 1.96 27.85 7.62
CA GLY A 271 1.55 26.61 8.31
C GLY A 271 0.06 26.32 8.12
N ALA A 272 -0.77 27.36 8.09
CA ALA A 272 -2.21 27.24 7.84
C ALA A 272 -2.57 26.72 6.43
N ALA A 273 -1.64 26.79 5.48
CA ALA A 273 -1.87 26.26 4.13
C ALA A 273 -1.56 24.76 4.02
N TRP A 274 -0.87 24.19 5.01
CA TRP A 274 -0.56 22.77 5.08
C TRP A 274 -1.50 22.09 6.08
N LYS A 275 -2.23 21.09 5.60
CA LYS A 275 -3.13 20.31 6.42
C LYS A 275 -2.45 18.99 6.76
N VAL A 276 -2.32 18.72 8.05
CA VAL A 276 -1.79 17.48 8.61
C VAL A 276 -2.94 16.77 9.30
N ALA A 277 -3.07 15.47 9.13
CA ALA A 277 -4.11 14.75 9.84
C ALA A 277 -3.81 13.26 10.08
N GLY A 278 -4.25 12.78 11.25
CA GLY A 278 -4.53 11.37 11.55
C GLY A 278 -6.04 11.15 11.55
N VAL A 279 -6.52 9.97 11.15
CA VAL A 279 -7.93 9.76 10.79
C VAL A 279 -8.80 9.30 11.98
N ASP A 280 -8.31 8.46 12.87
CA ASP A 280 -8.94 8.16 14.18
C ASP A 280 -7.91 8.23 15.33
N GLY A 281 -6.74 7.62 15.17
CA GLY A 281 -5.53 7.90 15.97
C GLY A 281 -5.58 7.57 17.47
N THR A 282 -6.61 6.85 17.95
CA THR A 282 -6.66 6.35 19.35
C THR A 282 -7.13 4.89 19.50
N THR A 283 -7.76 4.29 18.49
CA THR A 283 -8.43 2.98 18.59
C THR A 283 -8.26 2.14 17.32
N SER A 284 -7.98 0.84 17.47
CA SER A 284 -7.78 -0.10 16.35
C SER A 284 -8.97 -0.11 15.40
N LEU A 285 -8.75 0.08 14.09
CA LEU A 285 -9.77 -0.23 13.09
C LEU A 285 -9.74 -1.72 12.82
N ASN A 286 -10.89 -2.38 12.77
CA ASN A 286 -10.97 -3.84 12.65
C ASN A 286 -11.47 -4.30 11.28
N GLY A 287 -12.09 -3.41 10.51
CA GLY A 287 -12.61 -3.77 9.20
C GLY A 287 -12.95 -2.53 8.37
N VAL A 288 -12.94 -2.70 7.05
CA VAL A 288 -13.28 -1.66 6.08
C VAL A 288 -14.05 -2.25 4.90
N SER A 289 -15.11 -1.55 4.49
CA SER A 289 -15.91 -1.88 3.32
C SER A 289 -16.16 -0.62 2.49
N CYS A 290 -15.76 -0.68 1.23
CA CYS A 290 -16.02 0.38 0.26
C CYS A 290 -17.02 -0.12 -0.79
N PRO A 291 -18.31 0.24 -0.69
CA PRO A 291 -19.30 -0.11 -1.72
C PRO A 291 -19.07 0.63 -3.06
N SER A 292 -18.33 1.74 -3.04
CA SER A 292 -18.02 2.55 -4.24
C SER A 292 -16.71 3.33 -4.07
N SER A 293 -16.28 4.05 -5.11
CA SER A 293 -15.18 5.01 -5.01
C SER A 293 -15.50 6.23 -4.14
N ASP A 294 -16.79 6.50 -3.93
CA ASP A 294 -17.29 7.70 -3.26
C ASP A 294 -17.83 7.39 -1.87
N LEU A 295 -17.76 6.14 -1.40
CA LEU A 295 -18.10 5.80 -0.03
C LEU A 295 -17.22 4.67 0.46
N CYS A 296 -16.57 4.89 1.59
CA CYS A 296 -15.95 3.85 2.38
C CYS A 296 -16.35 4.00 3.84
N VAL A 297 -16.54 2.86 4.49
CA VAL A 297 -16.87 2.74 5.91
C VAL A 297 -15.87 1.79 6.54
N ALA A 298 -15.18 2.27 7.57
CA ALA A 298 -14.41 1.45 8.48
C ALA A 298 -15.07 1.42 9.86
N VAL A 299 -14.73 0.41 10.66
CA VAL A 299 -15.23 0.24 12.03
C VAL A 299 -14.08 -0.01 12.99
N ASP A 300 -14.22 0.44 14.24
CA ASP A 300 -13.13 0.41 15.22
C ASP A 300 -13.44 -0.41 16.49
N ALA A 301 -12.40 -0.64 17.28
CA ALA A 301 -12.42 -1.41 18.51
C ALA A 301 -13.10 -0.70 19.69
N ALA A 302 -13.46 0.58 19.55
CA ALA A 302 -14.29 1.31 20.50
C ALA A 302 -15.77 1.27 20.14
N GLY A 303 -16.15 0.84 18.93
CA GLY A 303 -17.54 0.85 18.48
C GLY A 303 -17.91 2.12 17.69
N ASN A 304 -16.93 2.74 17.02
CA ASN A 304 -17.18 3.85 16.12
C ASN A 304 -17.26 3.39 14.67
N ALA A 305 -18.07 4.11 13.89
CA ALA A 305 -18.07 4.05 12.43
C ALA A 305 -17.24 5.21 11.86
N VAL A 306 -16.24 4.89 11.06
CA VAL A 306 -15.34 5.86 10.41
C VAL A 306 -15.69 5.92 8.92
N THR A 307 -16.29 7.03 8.49
CA THR A 307 -16.91 7.11 7.16
C THR A 307 -16.34 8.24 6.32
N SER A 308 -16.27 8.03 5.00
CA SER A 308 -15.90 9.08 4.05
C SER A 308 -16.70 8.98 2.78
N SER A 309 -17.25 10.11 2.34
CA SER A 309 -17.88 10.22 1.02
C SER A 309 -16.90 10.65 -0.09
N LYS A 310 -15.62 10.83 0.26
CA LYS A 310 -14.52 11.16 -0.65
C LYS A 310 -13.23 10.55 -0.10
N PRO A 311 -13.08 9.21 -0.13
CA PRO A 311 -11.97 8.51 0.55
C PRO A 311 -10.58 9.08 0.22
N ALA A 312 -10.36 9.48 -1.02
CA ALA A 312 -9.11 10.11 -1.51
C ALA A 312 -8.91 11.59 -1.09
N GLY A 313 -9.90 12.22 -0.44
CA GLY A 313 -9.88 13.63 -0.04
C GLY A 313 -9.00 13.94 1.17
N GLY A 314 -8.17 12.99 1.58
CA GLY A 314 -7.38 13.04 2.82
C GLY A 314 -8.26 12.94 4.06
N ALA A 315 -7.65 13.04 5.24
CA ALA A 315 -8.35 12.79 6.50
C ALA A 315 -9.57 13.67 6.77
N ALA A 316 -9.59 14.92 6.29
CA ALA A 316 -10.76 15.80 6.48
C ALA A 316 -12.02 15.29 5.75
N ALA A 317 -11.86 14.35 4.80
CA ALA A 317 -12.97 13.66 4.18
C ALA A 317 -13.52 12.51 5.04
N TRP A 318 -12.76 12.07 6.04
CA TRP A 318 -13.13 11.00 6.95
C TRP A 318 -13.70 11.56 8.25
N LYS A 319 -14.75 10.91 8.75
CA LYS A 319 -15.48 11.31 9.96
C LYS A 319 -15.69 10.10 10.86
N VAL A 320 -15.15 10.20 12.08
CA VAL A 320 -15.44 9.26 13.17
C VAL A 320 -16.81 9.58 13.75
N THR A 321 -17.67 8.56 13.83
CA THR A 321 -19.01 8.64 14.40
C THR A 321 -19.13 7.63 15.53
N PHE A 322 -19.29 8.14 16.74
CA PHE A 322 -19.62 7.35 17.91
C PHE A 322 -21.04 6.80 17.75
N VAL A 323 -21.16 5.49 17.55
CA VAL A 323 -22.46 4.84 17.41
C VAL A 323 -23.04 4.58 18.80
N ASP A 324 -22.36 3.75 19.58
CA ASP A 324 -22.69 3.52 20.99
C ASP A 324 -21.44 3.52 21.90
N GLY A 325 -20.26 3.25 21.32
CA GLY A 325 -18.95 3.34 21.94
C GLY A 325 -18.69 2.39 23.11
N THR A 326 -19.41 1.28 23.16
CA THR A 326 -19.37 0.36 24.30
C THR A 326 -18.57 -0.90 24.02
N ASN A 327 -18.50 -1.34 22.77
CA ASN A 327 -17.91 -2.62 22.39
C ASN A 327 -17.22 -2.55 21.03
N SER A 328 -16.20 -3.39 20.84
CA SER A 328 -15.43 -3.51 19.60
C SER A 328 -16.32 -3.94 18.43
N MET A 329 -16.21 -3.28 17.27
CA MET A 329 -16.84 -3.76 16.04
C MET A 329 -15.92 -4.73 15.30
N SER A 330 -16.39 -5.93 14.98
CA SER A 330 -15.54 -7.01 14.44
C SER A 330 -15.49 -7.07 12.91
N GLY A 331 -16.54 -6.63 12.22
CA GLY A 331 -16.60 -6.68 10.76
C GLY A 331 -17.64 -5.74 10.19
N VAL A 332 -17.50 -5.37 8.91
CA VAL A 332 -18.42 -4.48 8.20
C VAL A 332 -18.61 -4.90 6.76
N SER A 333 -19.86 -4.93 6.30
CA SER A 333 -20.23 -5.17 4.91
C SER A 333 -21.21 -4.12 4.42
N CYS A 334 -20.83 -3.42 3.36
CA CYS A 334 -21.67 -2.42 2.70
C CYS A 334 -22.11 -2.94 1.32
N PRO A 335 -23.30 -3.53 1.19
CA PRO A 335 -23.81 -3.98 -0.12
C PRO A 335 -24.10 -2.82 -1.08
N THR A 336 -24.39 -1.62 -0.56
CA THR A 336 -24.66 -0.41 -1.36
C THR A 336 -24.10 0.83 -0.67
N SER A 337 -24.14 1.98 -1.33
CA SER A 337 -23.81 3.28 -0.70
C SER A 337 -24.78 3.68 0.42
N ASP A 338 -25.97 3.09 0.40
CA ASP A 338 -27.10 3.46 1.25
C ASP A 338 -27.44 2.34 2.24
N LEU A 339 -26.60 1.32 2.37
CA LEU A 339 -26.72 0.32 3.42
C LEU A 339 -25.34 -0.20 3.79
N CYS A 340 -25.00 -0.05 5.07
CA CYS A 340 -23.89 -0.75 5.68
C CYS A 340 -24.37 -1.50 6.91
N VAL A 341 -23.84 -2.70 7.10
CA VAL A 341 -24.10 -3.57 8.24
C VAL A 341 -22.76 -3.88 8.89
N ALA A 342 -22.63 -3.58 10.17
CA ALA A 342 -21.46 -3.88 10.98
C ALA A 342 -21.84 -4.79 12.14
N LEU A 343 -20.90 -5.62 12.57
CA LEU A 343 -21.03 -6.44 13.76
C LEU A 343 -20.38 -5.72 14.93
N GLU A 344 -21.10 -5.60 16.03
CA GLU A 344 -20.56 -5.10 17.29
C GLU A 344 -20.47 -6.26 18.28
N GLY A 345 -19.40 -6.26 19.08
CA GLY A 345 -19.02 -7.35 19.97
C GLY A 345 -20.21 -7.97 20.71
N GLY A 346 -20.22 -9.29 20.76
CA GLY A 346 -21.33 -10.06 21.28
C GLY A 346 -22.38 -10.36 20.19
N ASN A 347 -23.66 -10.14 20.52
CA ASN A 347 -24.85 -10.45 19.73
C ASN A 347 -25.45 -9.23 19.01
N LYS A 348 -24.66 -8.18 18.77
CA LYS A 348 -25.16 -6.92 18.26
C LYS A 348 -24.83 -6.73 16.78
N VAL A 349 -25.80 -6.19 16.06
CA VAL A 349 -25.65 -5.77 14.66
C VAL A 349 -25.99 -4.28 14.56
N VAL A 350 -25.13 -3.52 13.91
CA VAL A 350 -25.32 -2.10 13.65
C VAL A 350 -25.62 -1.90 12.18
N THR A 351 -26.71 -1.19 11.88
CA THR A 351 -27.11 -0.90 10.49
C THR A 351 -27.23 0.58 10.25
N SER A 352 -26.88 1.03 9.06
CA SER A 352 -27.16 2.40 8.64
C SER A 352 -27.62 2.43 7.19
N THR A 353 -28.70 3.16 6.93
CA THR A 353 -29.13 3.47 5.55
C THR A 353 -28.62 4.81 5.03
N ASN A 354 -27.79 5.48 5.82
CA ASN A 354 -27.07 6.70 5.45
C ASN A 354 -25.76 6.73 6.27
N PRO A 355 -24.73 5.96 5.85
CA PRO A 355 -23.53 5.75 6.68
C PRO A 355 -22.82 7.05 7.11
N THR A 356 -22.92 8.11 6.31
CA THR A 356 -22.31 9.43 6.60
C THR A 356 -23.20 10.36 7.43
N GLY A 357 -24.43 9.95 7.74
CA GLY A 357 -25.46 10.74 8.43
C GLY A 357 -25.20 11.03 9.91
N GLY A 358 -24.07 10.59 10.47
CA GLY A 358 -23.74 10.72 11.89
C GLY A 358 -24.47 9.70 12.77
N ALA A 359 -24.36 9.83 14.09
CA ALA A 359 -24.73 8.79 15.05
C ALA A 359 -26.20 8.34 14.93
N ALA A 360 -27.13 9.28 14.72
CA ALA A 360 -28.55 8.97 14.58
C ALA A 360 -28.91 8.15 13.32
N ALA A 361 -28.01 8.07 12.34
CA ALA A 361 -28.19 7.24 11.16
C ALA A 361 -27.81 5.77 11.40
N TRP A 362 -27.09 5.48 12.48
CA TRP A 362 -26.67 4.13 12.86
C TRP A 362 -27.63 3.58 13.91
N LYS A 363 -28.20 2.40 13.62
CA LYS A 363 -29.18 1.71 14.46
C LYS A 363 -28.57 0.41 14.98
N LEU A 364 -28.38 0.37 16.29
CA LEU A 364 -28.01 -0.83 17.03
C LEU A 364 -29.21 -1.78 17.16
N THR A 365 -28.99 -3.06 16.86
CA THR A 365 -29.97 -4.14 17.01
C THR A 365 -29.33 -5.31 17.73
N THR A 366 -29.90 -5.72 18.86
CA THR A 366 -29.50 -6.94 19.56
C THR A 366 -30.19 -8.14 18.91
N VAL A 367 -29.41 -9.07 18.38
CA VAL A 367 -29.89 -10.37 17.88
C VAL A 367 -30.24 -11.25 19.08
N ALA A 368 -31.28 -12.07 18.94
CA ALA A 368 -31.70 -12.94 20.03
C ALA A 368 -30.64 -14.01 20.34
N GLY A 369 -30.37 -14.24 21.63
CA GLY A 369 -29.37 -15.21 22.11
C GLY A 369 -28.08 -14.53 22.59
N ASP A 370 -27.25 -15.27 23.32
CA ASP A 370 -25.90 -14.83 23.72
C ASP A 370 -24.90 -15.33 22.68
N LEU A 371 -24.34 -14.41 21.89
CA LEU A 371 -23.53 -14.70 20.71
C LEU A 371 -22.22 -13.93 20.74
N ALA A 372 -21.26 -14.35 19.93
CA ALA A 372 -20.05 -13.63 19.57
C ALA A 372 -19.88 -13.71 18.05
N LEU A 373 -20.25 -12.62 17.35
CA LEU A 373 -20.22 -12.53 15.88
C LEU A 373 -18.87 -12.00 15.38
N GLY A 374 -18.31 -12.67 14.36
CA GLY A 374 -16.95 -12.44 13.85
C GLY A 374 -16.91 -11.78 12.47
N ASP A 375 -17.53 -12.41 11.47
CA ASP A 375 -17.46 -11.97 10.07
C ASP A 375 -18.87 -11.82 9.46
N ILE A 376 -19.00 -11.00 8.41
CA ILE A 376 -20.27 -10.68 7.77
C ILE A 376 -20.16 -10.51 6.25
N SER A 377 -21.06 -11.17 5.52
CA SER A 377 -21.22 -11.05 4.08
C SER A 377 -22.64 -10.61 3.73
N CYS A 378 -22.76 -9.42 3.14
CA CYS A 378 -24.01 -8.89 2.61
C CYS A 378 -23.94 -8.77 1.08
N PRO A 379 -24.44 -9.75 0.30
CA PRO A 379 -24.43 -9.66 -1.16
C PRO A 379 -25.50 -8.73 -1.72
N THR A 380 -26.53 -8.35 -0.94
CA THR A 380 -27.60 -7.45 -1.38
C THR A 380 -28.06 -6.56 -0.23
N SER A 381 -28.82 -5.49 -0.53
CA SER A 381 -29.42 -4.63 0.50
C SER A 381 -30.50 -5.31 1.35
N SER A 382 -30.98 -6.48 0.94
CA SER A 382 -32.03 -7.23 1.63
C SER A 382 -31.55 -8.62 2.04
N PHE A 383 -30.25 -8.87 2.09
CA PHE A 383 -29.76 -10.17 2.51
C PHE A 383 -28.33 -10.08 3.05
N CYS A 384 -28.14 -10.57 4.28
CA CYS A 384 -26.86 -10.66 4.95
C CYS A 384 -26.73 -11.98 5.72
N VAL A 385 -25.50 -12.46 5.81
CA VAL A 385 -25.11 -13.61 6.62
C VAL A 385 -23.91 -13.20 7.48
N ALA A 386 -23.99 -13.46 8.78
CA ALA A 386 -22.88 -13.32 9.71
C ALA A 386 -22.52 -14.68 10.30
N THR A 387 -21.26 -14.87 10.64
CA THR A 387 -20.74 -16.08 11.29
C THR A 387 -20.27 -15.76 12.70
N GLY A 388 -20.30 -16.76 13.57
CA GLY A 388 -19.82 -16.58 14.94
C GLY A 388 -20.06 -17.80 15.81
N SER A 389 -20.14 -17.54 17.11
CA SER A 389 -20.39 -18.55 18.14
C SER A 389 -21.42 -18.06 19.16
N THR A 390 -21.83 -18.92 20.08
CA THR A 390 -22.45 -18.49 21.33
C THR A 390 -21.44 -17.73 22.20
N GLY A 391 -21.90 -16.89 23.12
CA GLY A 391 -21.03 -16.04 23.95
C GLY A 391 -20.02 -16.82 24.80
N ASP A 392 -20.31 -18.07 25.12
CA ASP A 392 -19.41 -19.01 25.81
C ASP A 392 -18.41 -19.72 24.88
N GLY A 393 -18.50 -19.49 23.57
CA GLY A 393 -17.66 -20.10 22.55
C GLY A 393 -17.88 -21.60 22.36
N THR A 394 -19.00 -22.18 22.82
CA THR A 394 -19.25 -23.63 22.71
C THR A 394 -19.99 -24.04 21.44
N THR A 395 -21.03 -23.29 21.06
CA THR A 395 -21.85 -23.57 19.89
C THR A 395 -21.51 -22.60 18.77
N ARG A 396 -21.56 -23.04 17.53
CA ARG A 396 -21.27 -22.20 16.38
C ARG A 396 -22.53 -21.84 15.65
N VAL A 397 -22.52 -20.64 15.07
CA VAL A 397 -23.74 -20.06 14.50
C VAL A 397 -23.47 -19.40 13.17
N VAL A 398 -24.49 -19.48 12.34
CA VAL A 398 -24.70 -18.60 11.20
C VAL A 398 -25.95 -17.78 11.49
N VAL A 399 -25.86 -16.47 11.35
CA VAL A 399 -26.99 -15.56 11.54
C VAL A 399 -27.38 -14.98 10.19
N THR A 400 -28.65 -15.11 9.82
CA THR A 400 -29.14 -14.65 8.51
C THR A 400 -30.22 -13.59 8.67
N SER A 401 -30.31 -12.69 7.69
CA SER A 401 -31.40 -11.73 7.60
C SER A 401 -31.79 -11.46 6.17
N THR A 402 -33.10 -11.37 5.89
CA THR A 402 -33.65 -10.84 4.63
C THR A 402 -34.08 -9.37 4.72
N ASN A 403 -33.88 -8.76 5.88
CA ASN A 403 -34.12 -7.34 6.11
C ASN A 403 -33.19 -6.88 7.24
N PRO A 404 -31.90 -6.60 6.94
CA PRO A 404 -30.91 -6.28 7.96
C PRO A 404 -31.32 -5.14 8.91
N THR A 405 -32.12 -4.20 8.41
CA THR A 405 -32.63 -3.03 9.16
C THR A 405 -33.89 -3.29 10.01
N GLY A 406 -34.50 -4.47 9.84
CA GLY A 406 -35.80 -4.86 10.38
C GLY A 406 -35.85 -5.08 11.90
N GLY A 407 -34.75 -4.86 12.62
CA GLY A 407 -34.65 -5.08 14.06
C GLY A 407 -34.48 -6.56 14.42
N THR A 408 -34.59 -6.89 15.70
CA THR A 408 -34.21 -8.20 16.25
C THR A 408 -34.89 -9.39 15.57
N SER A 409 -36.19 -9.29 15.27
CA SER A 409 -36.95 -10.38 14.65
C SER A 409 -36.60 -10.62 13.17
N ALA A 410 -35.83 -9.72 12.55
CA ALA A 410 -35.37 -9.89 11.18
C ALA A 410 -34.07 -10.71 11.09
N TRP A 411 -33.46 -11.06 12.22
CA TRP A 411 -32.23 -11.85 12.31
C TRP A 411 -32.54 -13.23 12.88
N THR A 412 -32.21 -14.26 12.12
CA THR A 412 -32.43 -15.65 12.49
C THR A 412 -31.09 -16.30 12.79
N VAL A 413 -30.93 -16.79 14.02
CA VAL A 413 -29.78 -17.58 14.45
C VAL A 413 -29.97 -19.03 14.05
N ILE A 414 -28.96 -19.59 13.39
CA ILE A 414 -28.93 -20.97 12.93
C ILE A 414 -27.70 -21.61 13.54
N THR A 415 -27.88 -22.69 14.29
CA THR A 415 -26.78 -23.46 14.84
C THR A 415 -26.15 -24.34 13.77
N VAL A 416 -24.83 -24.41 13.79
CA VAL A 416 -24.00 -25.28 12.96
C VAL A 416 -22.99 -25.96 13.88
N ASP A 417 -22.53 -27.15 13.52
CA ASP A 417 -21.59 -27.95 14.31
C ASP A 417 -20.12 -27.54 14.00
N ALA A 418 -19.88 -26.87 12.86
CA ALA A 418 -18.57 -26.32 12.47
C ALA A 418 -18.29 -24.92 13.05
N VAL A 419 -17.02 -24.57 13.26
CA VAL A 419 -16.47 -23.28 13.69
C VAL A 419 -16.19 -22.35 12.51
N PRO A 420 -17.13 -21.48 12.07
CA PRO A 420 -16.86 -20.60 10.94
C PRO A 420 -15.93 -19.44 11.31
N SER A 421 -14.86 -19.28 10.56
CA SER A 421 -13.88 -18.18 10.60
C SER A 421 -14.17 -17.11 9.55
N GLY A 422 -14.65 -17.49 8.36
CA GLY A 422 -14.96 -16.57 7.26
C GLY A 422 -16.22 -16.94 6.50
N VAL A 423 -16.85 -15.96 5.84
CA VAL A 423 -18.06 -16.16 5.04
C VAL A 423 -18.03 -15.38 3.72
N SER A 424 -18.39 -16.07 2.63
CA SER A 424 -18.60 -15.44 1.32
C SER A 424 -19.92 -15.89 0.71
N CYS A 425 -20.81 -14.92 0.47
CA CYS A 425 -22.04 -15.11 -0.27
C CYS A 425 -21.94 -14.43 -1.65
N PRO A 426 -21.85 -15.17 -2.77
CA PRO A 426 -21.89 -14.56 -4.11
C PRO A 426 -23.26 -13.93 -4.44
N ASN A 427 -24.33 -14.41 -3.83
CA ASN A 427 -25.68 -13.86 -3.92
C ASN A 427 -26.56 -14.33 -2.74
N SER A 428 -27.85 -14.01 -2.75
CA SER A 428 -28.79 -14.42 -1.70
C SER A 428 -29.16 -15.90 -1.67
N SER A 429 -28.76 -16.66 -2.69
CA SER A 429 -29.08 -18.08 -2.81
C SER A 429 -27.93 -18.97 -2.39
N LEU A 430 -26.67 -18.62 -2.66
CA LEU A 430 -25.52 -19.39 -2.17
C LEU A 430 -24.75 -18.60 -1.12
N CYS A 431 -24.49 -19.25 0.01
CA CYS A 431 -23.46 -18.83 0.96
C CYS A 431 -22.54 -19.99 1.29
N VAL A 432 -21.26 -19.67 1.46
CA VAL A 432 -20.23 -20.59 1.91
C VAL A 432 -19.55 -19.95 3.11
N ALA A 433 -19.56 -20.66 4.23
CA ALA A 433 -18.75 -20.36 5.40
C ALA A 433 -17.71 -21.47 5.58
N VAL A 434 -16.56 -21.12 6.13
CA VAL A 434 -15.43 -22.04 6.30
C VAL A 434 -14.87 -21.95 7.70
N GLY A 435 -14.25 -23.02 8.17
CA GLY A 435 -13.41 -23.05 9.37
C GLY A 435 -13.07 -24.48 9.79
N GLU A 436 -13.31 -24.86 11.04
CA GLU A 436 -12.93 -26.18 11.59
C GLU A 436 -14.07 -26.92 12.32
N ASP A 437 -13.98 -28.23 12.51
CA ASP A 437 -14.86 -28.97 13.43
C ASP A 437 -14.29 -29.01 14.87
N GLU A 438 -15.01 -29.64 15.80
CA GLU A 438 -14.54 -29.81 17.20
C GLU A 438 -13.22 -30.58 17.34
N ASN A 439 -12.81 -31.31 16.31
CA ASN A 439 -11.56 -32.07 16.26
C ASN A 439 -10.45 -31.33 15.51
N GLY A 440 -10.69 -30.09 15.05
CA GLY A 440 -9.75 -29.28 14.30
C GLY A 440 -9.66 -29.59 12.80
N HIS A 441 -10.60 -30.36 12.23
CA HIS A 441 -10.61 -30.64 10.79
C HIS A 441 -11.26 -29.51 10.00
N SER A 442 -10.67 -29.16 8.86
CA SER A 442 -11.26 -28.27 7.85
C SER A 442 -12.72 -28.59 7.57
N THR A 443 -13.61 -27.63 7.76
CA THR A 443 -15.05 -27.80 7.52
C THR A 443 -15.61 -26.65 6.68
N ILE A 444 -16.42 -27.03 5.68
CA ILE A 444 -17.14 -26.11 4.82
C ILE A 444 -18.63 -26.24 5.10
N VAL A 445 -19.28 -25.10 5.33
CA VAL A 445 -20.70 -24.98 5.62
C VAL A 445 -21.36 -24.24 4.46
N THR A 446 -22.25 -24.92 3.72
CA THR A 446 -22.87 -24.36 2.52
C THR A 446 -24.39 -24.33 2.61
N SER A 447 -25.01 -23.37 1.94
CA SER A 447 -26.47 -23.36 1.77
C SER A 447 -26.88 -22.76 0.44
N VAL A 448 -27.84 -23.41 -0.23
CA VAL A 448 -28.57 -22.89 -1.40
C VAL A 448 -29.88 -22.15 -1.02
N ASN A 449 -30.19 -22.13 0.27
CA ASN A 449 -31.29 -21.38 0.85
C ASN A 449 -30.90 -20.99 2.30
N PRO A 450 -30.01 -20.00 2.49
CA PRO A 450 -29.46 -19.67 3.80
C PRO A 450 -30.52 -19.36 4.87
N THR A 451 -31.71 -18.95 4.44
CA THR A 451 -32.85 -18.61 5.31
C THR A 451 -33.73 -19.80 5.72
N GLY A 452 -33.46 -20.99 5.18
CA GLY A 452 -34.27 -22.19 5.40
C GLY A 452 -34.08 -22.89 6.76
N GLY A 453 -33.41 -22.23 7.71
CA GLY A 453 -33.07 -22.79 9.02
C GLY A 453 -31.96 -23.85 8.95
N THR A 454 -31.71 -24.56 10.06
CA THR A 454 -30.59 -25.51 10.21
C THR A 454 -30.52 -26.56 9.11
N ALA A 455 -31.65 -27.15 8.72
CA ALA A 455 -31.68 -28.19 7.69
C ALA A 455 -31.31 -27.70 6.27
N ALA A 456 -31.30 -26.38 6.05
CA ALA A 456 -30.88 -25.80 4.78
C ALA A 456 -29.36 -25.58 4.69
N TRP A 457 -28.63 -25.75 5.80
CA TRP A 457 -27.18 -25.69 5.86
C TRP A 457 -26.63 -27.10 5.85
N THR A 458 -25.66 -27.33 4.98
CA THR A 458 -24.98 -28.61 4.82
C THR A 458 -23.53 -28.44 5.21
N GLU A 459 -23.12 -29.22 6.19
CA GLU A 459 -21.75 -29.27 6.66
C GLU A 459 -20.99 -30.37 5.95
N THR A 460 -19.75 -30.06 5.61
CA THR A 460 -18.87 -30.95 4.89
C THR A 460 -17.49 -30.86 5.52
N THR A 461 -17.18 -31.85 6.36
CA THR A 461 -15.83 -32.06 6.88
C THR A 461 -14.94 -32.61 5.77
N LEU A 462 -13.78 -31.99 5.59
CA LEU A 462 -12.77 -32.38 4.62
C LEU A 462 -11.64 -33.11 5.35
N VAL A 463 -11.01 -34.05 4.66
CA VAL A 463 -9.90 -34.81 5.24
C VAL A 463 -8.64 -33.94 5.15
N GLY A 464 -8.34 -33.22 6.24
CA GLY A 464 -7.18 -32.35 6.40
C GLY A 464 -7.01 -31.94 7.87
N GLU A 465 -5.77 -31.73 8.33
CA GLU A 465 -5.43 -31.41 9.74
C GLU A 465 -5.35 -29.90 10.03
N PHE A 466 -5.78 -29.06 9.08
CA PHE A 466 -5.58 -27.60 9.11
C PHE A 466 -6.90 -26.83 9.11
N VAL A 467 -6.85 -25.59 9.59
CA VAL A 467 -8.04 -24.73 9.79
C VAL A 467 -8.21 -23.83 8.58
N LEU A 468 -9.41 -23.82 8.01
CA LEU A 468 -9.73 -22.88 6.92
C LEU A 468 -9.77 -21.45 7.46
N SER A 469 -8.99 -20.57 6.87
CA SER A 469 -8.82 -19.19 7.33
C SER A 469 -9.81 -18.23 6.66
N ASP A 470 -10.03 -18.37 5.35
CA ASP A 470 -10.82 -17.44 4.55
C ASP A 470 -11.41 -18.11 3.30
N VAL A 471 -12.47 -17.53 2.72
CA VAL A 471 -13.16 -18.02 1.54
C VAL A 471 -13.59 -16.90 0.61
N SER A 472 -13.38 -17.08 -0.70
CA SER A 472 -13.84 -16.17 -1.73
C SER A 472 -14.64 -16.90 -2.80
N CYS A 473 -15.89 -16.48 -2.96
CA CYS A 473 -16.82 -17.01 -3.96
C CYS A 473 -17.23 -15.90 -4.95
N PRO A 474 -16.56 -15.76 -6.11
CA PRO A 474 -16.98 -14.79 -7.13
C PRO A 474 -18.27 -15.18 -7.86
N THR A 475 -18.67 -16.46 -7.83
CA THR A 475 -19.91 -16.95 -8.46
C THR A 475 -20.56 -18.04 -7.60
N THR A 476 -21.79 -18.41 -7.93
CA THR A 476 -22.50 -19.53 -7.28
C THR A 476 -21.95 -20.92 -7.62
N THR A 477 -21.01 -21.00 -8.55
CA THR A 477 -20.46 -22.28 -9.02
C THR A 477 -18.94 -22.27 -8.97
N PHE A 478 -18.34 -21.35 -8.24
CA PHE A 478 -16.90 -21.29 -8.09
C PHE A 478 -16.54 -20.60 -6.79
N CYS A 479 -15.84 -21.33 -5.93
CA CYS A 479 -15.31 -20.83 -4.66
C CYS A 479 -13.89 -21.35 -4.45
N VAL A 480 -13.07 -20.54 -3.77
CA VAL A 480 -11.78 -20.93 -3.25
C VAL A 480 -11.76 -20.63 -1.75
N ALA A 481 -11.43 -21.64 -0.95
CA ALA A 481 -11.08 -21.49 0.45
C ALA A 481 -9.58 -21.76 0.64
N VAL A 482 -8.98 -21.20 1.67
CA VAL A 482 -7.57 -21.40 2.01
C VAL A 482 -7.41 -21.77 3.48
N ASP A 483 -6.37 -22.53 3.82
CA ASP A 483 -6.08 -22.92 5.19
C ASP A 483 -4.69 -22.51 5.68
N ASN A 484 -4.50 -22.64 7.00
CA ASN A 484 -3.23 -22.39 7.66
C ASN A 484 -2.13 -23.45 7.38
N GLY A 485 -2.46 -24.52 6.66
CA GLY A 485 -1.52 -25.54 6.18
C GLY A 485 -0.87 -25.19 4.84
N GLY A 486 -1.40 -24.18 4.13
CA GLY A 486 -0.93 -23.80 2.80
C GLY A 486 -1.68 -24.44 1.64
N ASP A 487 -2.88 -24.95 1.91
CA ASP A 487 -3.75 -25.52 0.89
C ASP A 487 -4.74 -24.48 0.34
N ALA A 488 -5.03 -24.58 -0.95
CA ALA A 488 -6.23 -24.01 -1.54
C ALA A 488 -7.23 -25.14 -1.84
N LEU A 489 -8.47 -24.94 -1.40
CA LEU A 489 -9.58 -25.84 -1.64
C LEU A 489 -10.51 -25.19 -2.67
N ILE A 490 -10.59 -25.81 -3.85
CA ILE A 490 -11.31 -25.24 -5.00
C ILE A 490 -12.52 -26.10 -5.30
N SER A 491 -13.69 -25.47 -5.44
CA SER A 491 -14.91 -26.16 -5.89
C SER A 491 -15.60 -25.41 -7.01
N THR A 492 -16.01 -26.16 -8.04
CA THR A 492 -16.93 -25.68 -9.09
C THR A 492 -18.39 -26.06 -8.82
N ASN A 493 -18.65 -26.71 -7.68
CA ASN A 493 -19.97 -27.06 -7.19
C ASN A 493 -19.93 -27.04 -5.65
N PRO A 494 -19.90 -25.86 -5.01
CA PRO A 494 -19.62 -25.73 -3.57
C PRO A 494 -20.52 -26.58 -2.66
N THR A 495 -21.73 -26.91 -3.13
CA THR A 495 -22.76 -27.65 -2.38
C THR A 495 -22.74 -29.16 -2.65
N GLY A 496 -21.82 -29.67 -3.48
CA GLY A 496 -21.76 -31.09 -3.85
C GLY A 496 -21.09 -32.00 -2.83
N GLY A 497 -20.83 -31.52 -1.61
CA GLY A 497 -20.14 -32.25 -0.55
C GLY A 497 -18.63 -32.41 -0.80
N ALA A 498 -17.98 -33.22 0.04
CA ALA A 498 -16.51 -33.27 0.15
C ALA A 498 -15.81 -33.58 -1.18
N ALA A 499 -16.37 -34.48 -1.99
CA ALA A 499 -15.79 -34.89 -3.27
C ALA A 499 -15.70 -33.76 -4.32
N THR A 500 -16.45 -32.67 -4.14
CA THR A 500 -16.43 -31.52 -5.06
C THR A 500 -15.42 -30.44 -4.67
N TRP A 501 -14.88 -30.51 -3.46
CA TRP A 501 -13.83 -29.64 -2.99
C TRP A 501 -12.49 -30.32 -3.21
N LYS A 502 -11.75 -29.79 -4.18
CA LYS A 502 -10.43 -30.32 -4.52
C LYS A 502 -9.38 -29.59 -3.70
N LEU A 503 -8.83 -30.28 -2.70
CA LEU A 503 -7.65 -29.84 -1.96
C LEU A 503 -6.44 -29.81 -2.90
N THR A 504 -5.76 -28.67 -2.92
CA THR A 504 -4.57 -28.43 -3.71
C THR A 504 -3.49 -27.86 -2.80
N HIS A 505 -2.51 -28.69 -2.46
CA HIS A 505 -1.32 -28.25 -1.74
C HIS A 505 -0.44 -27.39 -2.64
N ILE A 506 -0.20 -26.15 -2.24
CA ILE A 506 0.39 -25.12 -3.11
C ILE A 506 1.92 -25.03 -2.94
N ASP A 507 2.47 -25.43 -1.78
CA ASP A 507 3.91 -25.52 -1.56
C ASP A 507 4.36 -26.97 -1.35
N ASN A 508 5.61 -27.33 -1.59
CA ASN A 508 6.21 -28.65 -1.29
C ASN A 508 7.63 -28.52 -0.71
N THR A 509 8.07 -27.32 -0.26
CA THR A 509 9.42 -27.26 0.32
C THR A 509 9.45 -27.89 1.72
N PRO A 510 10.46 -28.72 2.03
CA PRO A 510 10.58 -29.29 3.35
C PRO A 510 10.90 -28.13 4.29
N ASN A 511 9.95 -27.83 5.19
CA ASN A 511 10.02 -26.92 6.35
C ASN A 511 9.28 -25.56 6.23
N ASN A 512 8.47 -25.27 5.21
CA ASN A 512 7.63 -24.06 5.16
C ASN A 512 6.15 -24.33 4.81
N ASN A 513 5.29 -24.43 5.82
CA ASN A 513 3.84 -24.36 5.55
C ASN A 513 3.51 -22.89 5.24
N ASN A 514 3.16 -22.56 4.00
CA ASN A 514 2.68 -21.23 3.65
C ASN A 514 1.35 -20.99 4.35
N TYR A 515 1.36 -20.47 5.56
CA TYR A 515 0.16 -20.16 6.34
C TYR A 515 -0.72 -19.20 5.54
N LEU A 516 -1.78 -19.68 4.87
CA LEU A 516 -2.65 -18.83 4.06
C LEU A 516 -3.71 -18.20 4.96
N SER A 517 -3.71 -16.88 5.01
CA SER A 517 -4.49 -16.05 5.93
C SER A 517 -5.71 -15.42 5.26
N GLY A 518 -5.61 -15.08 3.98
CA GLY A 518 -6.70 -14.43 3.24
C GLY A 518 -6.73 -14.78 1.76
N VAL A 519 -7.90 -14.69 1.13
CA VAL A 519 -8.10 -14.96 -0.28
C VAL A 519 -9.10 -13.99 -0.92
N SER A 520 -8.76 -13.49 -2.11
CA SER A 520 -9.64 -12.65 -2.91
C SER A 520 -9.67 -13.13 -4.37
N CYS A 521 -10.85 -13.53 -4.81
CA CYS A 521 -11.12 -13.95 -6.17
C CYS A 521 -12.03 -12.91 -6.85
N PRO A 522 -11.49 -11.98 -7.68
CA PRO A 522 -12.32 -11.04 -8.43
C PRO A 522 -13.12 -11.73 -9.56
N SER A 523 -12.74 -12.95 -9.96
CA SER A 523 -13.44 -13.78 -10.94
C SER A 523 -13.10 -15.26 -10.76
N SER A 524 -13.80 -16.17 -11.44
CA SER A 524 -13.42 -17.60 -11.46
C SER A 524 -12.10 -17.89 -12.16
N GLY A 525 -11.57 -16.91 -12.91
CA GLY A 525 -10.32 -17.01 -13.66
C GLY A 525 -9.17 -16.21 -13.04
N LEU A 526 -9.34 -15.67 -11.83
CA LEU A 526 -8.28 -15.03 -11.08
C LEU A 526 -8.56 -15.13 -9.59
N CYS A 527 -7.65 -15.74 -8.85
CA CYS A 527 -7.65 -15.75 -7.40
C CYS A 527 -6.25 -15.40 -6.87
N VAL A 528 -6.22 -14.63 -5.79
CA VAL A 528 -5.03 -14.32 -5.03
C VAL A 528 -5.28 -14.72 -3.59
N ALA A 529 -4.43 -15.58 -3.05
CA ALA A 529 -4.31 -15.82 -1.63
C ALA A 529 -3.02 -15.21 -1.10
N VAL A 530 -2.96 -14.94 0.20
CA VAL A 530 -1.80 -14.34 0.85
C VAL A 530 -1.41 -15.14 2.08
N SER A 531 -0.14 -15.00 2.47
CA SER A 531 0.44 -15.76 3.57
C SER A 531 1.23 -14.90 4.53
N GLU A 532 1.14 -15.26 5.82
CA GLU A 532 1.96 -14.70 6.90
C GLU A 532 3.45 -15.04 6.78
N MET A 533 3.84 -15.95 5.87
CA MET A 533 5.24 -16.33 5.65
C MET A 533 5.86 -15.68 4.40
N ASP A 534 5.53 -14.42 4.11
CA ASP A 534 6.13 -13.63 3.02
C ASP A 534 5.65 -13.92 1.59
N HIS A 535 4.51 -14.58 1.40
CA HIS A 535 4.05 -15.03 0.08
C HIS A 535 2.71 -14.46 -0.36
N VAL A 536 2.62 -14.19 -1.67
CA VAL A 536 1.35 -14.15 -2.41
C VAL A 536 1.24 -15.40 -3.26
N VAL A 537 0.04 -15.95 -3.35
CA VAL A 537 -0.25 -17.17 -4.08
C VAL A 537 -1.33 -16.89 -5.10
N THR A 538 -1.02 -17.03 -6.38
CA THR A 538 -1.88 -16.54 -7.46
C THR A 538 -2.22 -17.62 -8.46
N SER A 539 -3.44 -17.61 -8.99
CA SER A 539 -3.81 -18.46 -10.11
C SER A 539 -4.77 -17.76 -11.05
N THR A 540 -4.53 -17.91 -12.36
CA THR A 540 -5.51 -17.56 -13.40
C THR A 540 -6.32 -18.76 -13.88
N LYS A 541 -6.08 -19.95 -13.31
CA LYS A 541 -6.86 -21.17 -13.56
C LYS A 541 -6.88 -22.01 -12.28
N PRO A 542 -7.59 -21.57 -11.22
CA PRO A 542 -7.53 -22.22 -9.91
C PRO A 542 -7.86 -23.73 -9.91
N THR A 543 -8.67 -24.18 -10.88
CA THR A 543 -9.04 -25.59 -11.06
C THR A 543 -7.92 -26.47 -11.64
N GLY A 544 -6.82 -25.88 -12.11
CA GLY A 544 -5.72 -26.58 -12.77
C GLY A 544 -4.82 -27.43 -11.85
N GLY A 545 -5.11 -27.50 -10.54
CA GLY A 545 -4.28 -28.19 -9.55
C GLY A 545 -3.04 -27.37 -9.16
N ALA A 546 -2.10 -27.99 -8.44
CA ALA A 546 -0.98 -27.29 -7.79
C ALA A 546 -0.14 -26.46 -8.77
N THR A 547 0.14 -26.98 -9.96
CA THR A 547 0.95 -26.29 -10.98
C THR A 547 0.27 -25.07 -11.60
N ALA A 548 -1.03 -24.90 -11.40
CA ALA A 548 -1.76 -23.71 -11.83
C ALA A 548 -1.71 -22.58 -10.79
N TRP A 549 -1.20 -22.85 -9.60
CA TRP A 549 -0.94 -21.86 -8.57
C TRP A 549 0.53 -21.49 -8.56
N LYS A 550 0.79 -20.20 -8.40
CA LYS A 550 2.13 -19.64 -8.38
C LYS A 550 2.38 -19.01 -7.02
N VAL A 551 3.27 -19.63 -6.25
CA VAL A 551 3.81 -19.06 -5.01
C VAL A 551 4.86 -18.03 -5.36
N THR A 552 4.73 -16.83 -4.80
CA THR A 552 5.64 -15.72 -5.04
C THR A 552 6.02 -15.09 -3.72
N ASN A 553 7.30 -15.18 -3.35
CA ASN A 553 7.81 -14.51 -2.15
C ASN A 553 7.94 -13.00 -2.42
N VAL A 554 7.18 -12.20 -1.68
CA VAL A 554 7.14 -10.73 -1.77
C VAL A 554 7.81 -10.05 -0.58
N GLY A 555 8.28 -10.80 0.41
CA GLY A 555 9.04 -10.28 1.56
C GLY A 555 8.22 -9.50 2.58
N ALA A 556 6.95 -9.88 2.77
CA ALA A 556 6.00 -9.23 3.68
C ALA A 556 4.99 -10.24 4.26
N SER A 557 4.74 -10.22 5.57
CA SER A 557 3.88 -11.16 6.31
C SER A 557 2.39 -10.86 6.11
N LEU A 558 1.84 -11.18 4.94
CA LEU A 558 0.54 -10.69 4.52
C LEU A 558 -0.62 -11.38 5.26
N ILE A 559 -1.59 -10.59 5.73
CA ILE A 559 -2.74 -11.07 6.49
C ILE A 559 -4.05 -11.01 5.70
N GLN A 560 -4.17 -10.07 4.76
CA GLN A 560 -5.43 -9.87 4.03
C GLN A 560 -5.17 -9.31 2.63
N VAL A 561 -6.07 -9.61 1.70
CA VAL A 561 -6.02 -9.16 0.31
C VAL A 561 -7.38 -8.74 -0.20
N SER A 562 -7.42 -7.67 -0.99
CA SER A 562 -8.60 -7.24 -1.73
C SER A 562 -8.26 -7.07 -3.20
N CYS A 563 -8.99 -7.77 -4.06
CA CYS A 563 -8.89 -7.65 -5.50
C CYS A 563 -10.15 -7.02 -6.07
N SER A 564 -9.97 -5.92 -6.82
CA SER A 564 -11.04 -5.32 -7.59
C SER A 564 -11.34 -6.12 -8.86
N LYS A 565 -12.53 -5.97 -9.42
CA LYS A 565 -12.94 -6.60 -10.70
C LYS A 565 -12.04 -6.21 -11.88
N GLY A 566 -11.37 -5.06 -11.80
CA GLY A 566 -10.47 -4.58 -12.84
C GLY A 566 -9.06 -5.20 -12.78
N GLY A 567 -8.81 -6.13 -11.85
CA GLY A 567 -7.58 -6.90 -11.74
C GLY A 567 -6.50 -6.29 -10.83
N LEU A 568 -6.73 -5.12 -10.24
CA LEU A 568 -5.90 -4.62 -9.14
C LEU A 568 -6.16 -5.46 -7.89
N CYS A 569 -5.11 -6.05 -7.34
CA CYS A 569 -5.07 -6.72 -6.05
C CYS A 569 -4.12 -5.99 -5.11
N VAL A 570 -4.57 -5.74 -3.89
CA VAL A 570 -3.77 -5.12 -2.83
C VAL A 570 -3.85 -6.00 -1.60
N ALA A 571 -2.70 -6.40 -1.11
CA ALA A 571 -2.52 -7.14 0.13
C ALA A 571 -1.82 -6.27 1.17
N VAL A 572 -2.07 -6.56 2.44
CA VAL A 572 -1.54 -5.81 3.57
C VAL A 572 -0.97 -6.75 4.63
N ASP A 573 0.03 -6.30 5.39
CA ASP A 573 0.60 -7.04 6.53
C ASP A 573 0.43 -6.32 7.88
N ASP A 574 0.77 -7.05 8.94
CA ASP A 574 0.78 -6.62 10.35
C ASP A 574 1.98 -5.71 10.72
N TYR A 575 2.84 -5.36 9.76
CA TYR A 575 3.95 -4.41 9.94
C TYR A 575 3.73 -3.09 9.18
N GLY A 576 2.56 -2.92 8.55
CA GLY A 576 2.19 -1.69 7.85
C GLY A 576 2.74 -1.61 6.41
N ASN A 577 3.06 -2.74 5.80
CA ASN A 577 3.38 -2.81 4.38
C ASN A 577 2.13 -3.12 3.55
N VAL A 578 2.10 -2.52 2.36
CA VAL A 578 1.10 -2.76 1.33
C VAL A 578 1.80 -3.41 0.14
N VAL A 579 1.31 -4.55 -0.31
CA VAL A 579 1.79 -5.27 -1.49
C VAL A 579 0.72 -5.25 -2.56
N SER A 580 0.95 -4.51 -3.64
CA SER A 580 -0.05 -4.26 -4.68
C SER A 580 0.36 -4.78 -6.05
N SER A 581 -0.60 -5.22 -6.85
CA SER A 581 -0.39 -5.67 -8.22
C SER A 581 -1.62 -5.46 -9.09
N SER A 582 -1.44 -4.89 -10.28
CA SER A 582 -2.46 -4.90 -11.33
C SER A 582 -2.32 -6.08 -12.30
N ASN A 583 -1.41 -7.01 -12.02
CA ASN A 583 -1.25 -8.28 -12.73
C ASN A 583 -0.76 -9.36 -11.75
N PRO A 584 -1.62 -9.80 -10.82
CA PRO A 584 -1.22 -10.69 -9.73
C PRO A 584 -0.49 -11.97 -10.18
N ASN A 585 -0.81 -12.53 -11.36
CA ASN A 585 -0.16 -13.75 -11.85
C ASN A 585 1.22 -13.53 -12.52
N GLY A 586 1.68 -12.29 -12.63
CA GLY A 586 2.96 -11.93 -13.23
C GLY A 586 4.20 -12.36 -12.42
N GLY A 587 4.03 -12.97 -11.24
CA GLY A 587 5.13 -13.35 -10.34
C GLY A 587 5.70 -12.16 -9.57
N LYS A 588 6.86 -12.34 -8.93
CA LYS A 588 7.42 -11.37 -7.96
C LYS A 588 7.48 -9.94 -8.49
N ALA A 589 7.92 -9.77 -9.73
CA ALA A 589 8.01 -8.50 -10.44
C ALA A 589 6.69 -7.74 -10.62
N ALA A 590 5.55 -8.44 -10.58
CA ALA A 590 4.24 -7.83 -10.73
C ALA A 590 3.68 -7.30 -9.42
N TRP A 591 4.28 -7.67 -8.28
CA TRP A 591 3.89 -7.26 -6.94
C TRP A 591 4.84 -6.18 -6.44
N THR A 592 4.29 -5.03 -6.05
CA THR A 592 5.04 -3.90 -5.49
C THR A 592 4.79 -3.84 -4.00
N ALA A 593 5.81 -4.13 -3.20
CA ALA A 593 5.79 -3.93 -1.77
C ALA A 593 6.19 -2.49 -1.43
N THR A 594 5.36 -1.81 -0.66
CA THR A 594 5.61 -0.46 -0.15
C THR A 594 5.37 -0.47 1.34
N SER A 595 6.35 -0.01 2.12
CA SER A 595 6.11 0.27 3.54
C SER A 595 5.36 1.59 3.64
N VAL A 596 4.09 1.54 4.05
CA VAL A 596 3.19 2.71 4.08
C VAL A 596 2.91 3.15 5.51
N ASP A 597 2.95 2.21 6.46
CA ASP A 597 2.51 2.42 7.84
C ASP A 597 3.34 1.68 8.90
N ARG A 598 4.68 1.78 8.79
CA ARG A 598 5.62 1.01 9.62
C ARG A 598 5.50 1.23 11.14
N ALA A 599 4.77 2.27 11.57
CA ALA A 599 4.56 2.62 12.97
C ALA A 599 3.11 2.39 13.45
N GLY A 600 2.18 2.00 12.56
CA GLY A 600 0.74 1.88 12.80
C GLY A 600 0.26 0.59 13.49
N ALA A 601 1.18 -0.21 14.05
CA ALA A 601 0.87 -1.51 14.65
C ALA A 601 0.22 -2.54 13.69
N GLY A 602 0.41 -2.35 12.38
CA GLY A 602 -0.03 -3.30 11.35
C GLY A 602 -1.41 -3.02 10.80
N PHE A 603 -1.60 -3.33 9.51
CA PHE A 603 -2.92 -3.28 8.91
C PHE A 603 -3.81 -4.39 9.49
N SER A 604 -5.11 -4.19 9.42
CA SER A 604 -6.16 -5.09 9.91
C SER A 604 -7.25 -5.35 8.86
N GLY A 605 -7.33 -4.52 7.83
CA GLY A 605 -8.31 -4.69 6.77
C GLY A 605 -7.97 -3.89 5.51
N ILE A 606 -8.46 -4.37 4.37
CA ILE A 606 -8.27 -3.74 3.06
C ILE A 606 -9.53 -3.90 2.20
N SER A 607 -9.95 -2.84 1.52
CA SER A 607 -11.04 -2.86 0.55
C SER A 607 -10.67 -2.10 -0.71
N CYS A 608 -10.73 -2.78 -1.86
CA CYS A 608 -10.47 -2.23 -3.19
C CYS A 608 -11.75 -2.20 -4.04
N PRO A 609 -12.57 -1.15 -3.95
CA PRO A 609 -13.80 -1.03 -4.74
C PRO A 609 -13.53 -0.90 -6.24
N SER A 610 -12.35 -0.44 -6.64
CA SER A 610 -11.98 -0.21 -8.03
C SER A 610 -10.47 -0.34 -8.25
N ASN A 611 -10.02 -0.20 -9.50
CA ASN A 611 -8.60 -0.09 -9.83
C ASN A 611 -7.96 1.24 -9.40
N ASP A 612 -8.78 2.25 -9.07
CA ASP A 612 -8.32 3.62 -8.83
C ASP A 612 -8.48 4.03 -7.37
N LEU A 613 -9.06 3.17 -6.53
CA LEU A 613 -9.18 3.37 -5.10
C LEU A 613 -9.06 2.04 -4.36
N CYS A 614 -8.17 2.02 -3.36
CA CYS A 614 -8.15 1.06 -2.28
C CYS A 614 -8.02 1.79 -0.95
N VAL A 615 -8.65 1.24 0.09
CA VAL A 615 -8.56 1.75 1.45
C VAL A 615 -8.12 0.62 2.38
N ALA A 616 -6.98 0.82 3.05
CA ALA A 616 -6.50 -0.04 4.12
C ALA A 616 -6.75 0.64 5.48
N VAL A 617 -6.89 -0.17 6.52
CA VAL A 617 -7.06 0.28 7.90
C VAL A 617 -6.12 -0.49 8.82
N ASP A 618 -5.71 0.13 9.93
CA ASP A 618 -4.68 -0.41 10.83
C ASP A 618 -5.13 -0.54 12.30
N ASN A 619 -4.29 -1.20 13.10
CA ASN A 619 -4.53 -1.44 14.53
C ASN A 619 -4.34 -0.20 15.42
N SER A 620 -3.92 0.94 14.86
CA SER A 620 -3.73 2.21 15.58
C SER A 620 -4.82 3.25 15.28
N GLY A 621 -5.78 2.94 14.42
CA GLY A 621 -6.85 3.87 14.05
C GLY A 621 -6.55 4.69 12.80
N ASN A 622 -5.72 4.19 11.89
CA ASN A 622 -5.33 4.89 10.68
C ASN A 622 -6.06 4.33 9.46
N VAL A 623 -6.46 5.24 8.58
CA VAL A 623 -7.01 4.91 7.27
C VAL A 623 -6.02 5.35 6.21
N VAL A 624 -5.57 4.40 5.40
CA VAL A 624 -4.62 4.62 4.31
C VAL A 624 -5.36 4.48 2.99
N THR A 625 -5.37 5.55 2.18
CA THR A 625 -6.03 5.55 0.87
C THR A 625 -4.99 5.54 -0.25
N GLY A 626 -5.07 4.54 -1.12
CA GLY A 626 -4.30 4.46 -2.35
C GLY A 626 -5.13 4.83 -3.57
N THR A 627 -4.64 5.74 -4.41
CA THR A 627 -5.27 6.11 -5.68
C THR A 627 -4.32 6.01 -6.87
N ARG A 628 -4.85 5.69 -8.05
CA ARG A 628 -4.07 5.69 -9.30
C ARG A 628 -3.83 7.12 -9.78
N VAL A 629 -2.60 7.45 -10.19
CA VAL A 629 -2.25 8.79 -10.72
C VAL A 629 -2.82 8.94 -12.12
N ALA A 630 -3.52 10.06 -12.37
CA ALA A 630 -4.11 10.42 -13.67
C ALA A 630 -3.09 11.00 -14.66
#